data_AF-A0AAV6UTD7-F1
#
_entry.id   AF-A0AAV6UTD7-F1
#
_cell.length_a   1.000
_cell.length_b   1.000
_cell.length_c   1.000
_cell.angle_alpha   90.00
_cell.angle_beta   90.00
_cell.angle_gamma   90.00
#
_symmetry.space_group_name_H-M   'P 1'
#
loop_
_entity.id
_entity.type
_entity.pdbx_description
1 polymer ?
#
loop_
_entity_poly.entity_id
_entity_poly.type
_entity_poly.pdbx_seq_one_letter_code
_entity_poly.pdbx_strand_id
1 'polypeptide(L)'
;MMLKFNLEAKYAIKLVAATGFFLVNKNFIVLAQVLLTLMYVVISYFLSQVIRECGNNIELKLTDRKSVAHFMKNYTRIHTLVHKFEKSFSWQVLFLVISNFIELFPLFSEFLGFNVSQHVYKIEMITSSSLSSLSLFSIVIFASQVDSQDRDLRRAGVLQFECVRRNTSWRRASRQVHEIEGSSYSECMWFVSVQ
;
A
#
# COMPACT_ATOMS: atom_id res chain seq x y z
N MET A 1 41.16 -19.47 -45.42
CA MET A 1 41.29 -19.59 -43.96
C MET A 1 40.85 -18.32 -43.19
N MET A 2 41.04 -17.11 -43.73
CA MET A 2 40.64 -15.84 -43.08
C MET A 2 39.12 -15.61 -42.90
N LEU A 3 38.26 -16.26 -43.70
CA LEU A 3 36.79 -16.11 -43.60
C LEU A 3 36.18 -16.82 -42.37
N LYS A 4 36.82 -17.87 -41.82
CA LYS A 4 36.31 -18.59 -40.65
C LYS A 4 36.45 -17.77 -39.35
N PHE A 5 37.61 -17.13 -39.15
CA PHE A 5 37.85 -16.27 -37.98
C PHE A 5 36.93 -15.05 -37.92
N ASN A 6 36.56 -14.49 -39.07
CA ASN A 6 35.69 -13.31 -39.14
C ASN A 6 34.22 -13.64 -38.81
N LEU A 7 33.78 -14.88 -39.05
CA LEU A 7 32.45 -15.35 -38.65
C LEU A 7 32.37 -15.60 -37.14
N GLU A 8 33.41 -16.23 -36.57
CA GLU A 8 33.51 -16.49 -35.13
C GLU A 8 33.61 -15.19 -34.32
N ALA A 9 34.38 -14.20 -34.80
CA ALA A 9 34.48 -12.89 -34.14
C ALA A 9 33.15 -12.12 -34.17
N LYS A 10 32.43 -12.11 -35.31
CA LYS A 10 31.10 -11.49 -35.40
C LYS A 10 30.08 -12.18 -34.48
N TYR A 11 30.17 -13.50 -34.34
CA TYR A 11 29.30 -14.26 -33.44
C TYR A 11 29.63 -14.00 -31.98
N ALA A 12 30.93 -13.95 -31.63
CA ALA A 12 31.40 -13.62 -30.28
C ALA A 12 30.97 -12.21 -29.85
N ILE A 13 31.09 -11.20 -30.72
CA ILE A 13 30.64 -9.83 -30.42
C ILE A 13 29.12 -9.79 -30.20
N LYS A 14 28.34 -10.47 -31.03
CA LYS A 14 26.87 -10.57 -30.84
C LYS A 14 26.52 -11.28 -29.52
N LEU A 15 27.25 -12.34 -29.17
CA LEU A 15 27.06 -13.08 -27.93
C LEU A 15 27.38 -12.21 -26.71
N VAL A 16 28.51 -11.49 -26.71
CA VAL A 16 28.91 -10.58 -25.63
C VAL A 16 27.90 -9.44 -25.49
N ALA A 17 27.45 -8.85 -26.59
CA ALA A 17 26.42 -7.80 -26.58
C ALA A 17 25.08 -8.32 -26.04
N ALA A 18 24.63 -9.51 -26.47
CA ALA A 18 23.40 -10.13 -25.97
C ALA A 18 23.49 -10.45 -24.48
N THR A 19 24.61 -11.02 -24.03
CA THR A 19 24.84 -11.36 -22.62
C THR A 19 24.90 -10.10 -21.75
N GLY A 20 25.59 -9.05 -22.22
CA GLY A 20 25.64 -7.75 -21.54
C GLY A 20 24.27 -7.09 -21.43
N PHE A 21 23.47 -7.11 -22.52
CA PHE A 21 22.10 -6.59 -22.51
C PHE A 21 21.19 -7.34 -21.52
N PHE A 22 21.31 -8.67 -21.44
CA PHE A 22 20.58 -9.47 -20.47
C PHE A 22 20.97 -9.16 -19.03
N LEU A 23 22.27 -9.04 -18.74
CA LEU A 23 22.77 -8.67 -17.41
C LEU A 23 22.29 -7.29 -16.98
N VAL A 24 22.33 -6.29 -17.88
CA VAL A 24 21.87 -4.93 -17.57
C VAL A 24 20.37 -4.90 -17.31
N ASN A 25 19.56 -5.50 -18.17
CA ASN A 25 18.11 -5.54 -17.97
C ASN A 25 17.72 -6.27 -16.69
N LYS A 26 18.39 -7.39 -16.38
CA LYS A 26 18.10 -8.17 -15.19
C LYS A 26 18.40 -7.38 -13.91
N ASN A 27 19.57 -6.74 -13.84
CA ASN A 27 19.92 -5.87 -12.70
C ASN A 27 18.97 -4.66 -12.59
N PHE A 28 18.55 -4.11 -13.73
CA PHE A 28 17.60 -3.01 -13.75
C PHE A 28 16.22 -3.41 -13.20
N ILE A 29 15.72 -4.60 -13.54
CA ILE A 29 14.45 -5.13 -13.03
C ILE A 29 14.52 -5.27 -11.50
N VAL A 30 15.58 -5.90 -10.97
CA VAL A 30 15.77 -6.08 -9.53
C VAL A 30 15.88 -4.73 -8.82
N LEU A 31 16.66 -3.80 -9.38
CA LEU A 31 16.80 -2.46 -8.81
C LEU A 31 15.48 -1.69 -8.82
N ALA A 32 14.73 -1.74 -9.92
CA ALA A 32 13.42 -1.12 -10.04
C ALA A 32 12.46 -1.69 -9.00
N GLN A 33 12.47 -3.00 -8.78
CA GLN A 33 11.66 -3.69 -7.79
C GLN A 33 11.97 -3.22 -6.36
N VAL A 34 13.25 -3.11 -6.01
CA VAL A 34 13.69 -2.60 -4.70
C VAL A 34 13.28 -1.13 -4.53
N LEU A 35 13.50 -0.28 -5.54
CA LEU A 35 13.11 1.14 -5.51
C LEU A 35 11.61 1.32 -5.35
N LEU A 36 10.81 0.54 -6.10
CA LEU A 36 9.36 0.54 -6.02
C LEU A 36 8.87 0.11 -4.63
N THR A 37 9.52 -0.89 -4.02
CA THR A 37 9.23 -1.35 -2.66
C THR A 37 9.56 -0.27 -1.63
N LEU A 38 10.74 0.35 -1.73
CA LEU A 38 11.13 1.46 -0.85
C LEU A 38 10.16 2.63 -0.95
N MET A 39 9.75 3.00 -2.17
CA MET A 39 8.77 4.05 -2.40
C MET A 39 7.43 3.71 -1.73
N TYR A 40 6.96 2.47 -1.85
CA TYR A 40 5.73 2.01 -1.18
C TYR A 40 5.84 2.14 0.34
N VAL A 41 6.95 1.70 0.93
CA VAL A 41 7.21 1.78 2.37
C VAL A 41 7.25 3.23 2.84
N VAL A 42 7.96 4.11 2.13
CA VAL A 42 8.06 5.54 2.47
C VAL A 42 6.70 6.21 2.43
N ILE A 43 5.90 5.94 1.40
CA ILE A 43 4.56 6.52 1.28
C ILE A 43 3.64 5.97 2.38
N SER A 44 3.69 4.67 2.66
CA SER A 44 2.91 4.05 3.73
C SER A 44 3.29 4.63 5.11
N TYR A 45 4.58 4.87 5.34
CA TYR A 45 5.06 5.53 6.54
C TYR A 45 4.54 6.97 6.65
N PHE A 46 4.58 7.75 5.55
CA PHE A 46 4.04 9.10 5.53
C PHE A 46 2.52 9.11 5.79
N LEU A 47 1.76 8.21 5.16
CA LEU A 47 0.33 8.02 5.44
C LEU A 47 0.08 7.70 6.92
N SER A 48 0.88 6.79 7.48
CA SER A 48 0.79 6.41 8.89
C SER A 48 0.98 7.61 9.81
N GLN A 49 1.95 8.48 9.53
CA GLN A 49 2.15 9.71 10.29
C GLN A 49 0.96 10.67 10.16
N VAL A 50 0.46 10.89 8.94
CA VAL A 50 -0.69 11.78 8.69
C VAL A 50 -1.95 11.27 9.40
N ILE A 51 -2.21 9.96 9.37
CA ILE A 51 -3.33 9.33 10.09
C ILE A 51 -3.16 9.52 11.61
N ARG A 52 -1.97 9.28 12.14
CA ARG A 52 -1.66 9.49 13.57
C ARG A 52 -1.84 10.94 14.01
N GLU A 53 -1.35 11.91 13.23
CA GLU A 53 -1.57 13.34 13.52
C GLU A 53 -3.05 13.70 13.47
N CYS A 54 -3.81 13.11 12.54
CA CYS A 54 -5.26 13.27 12.50
C CYS A 54 -5.93 12.73 13.77
N GLY A 55 -5.49 11.57 14.26
CA GLY A 55 -5.94 10.98 15.52
C GLY A 55 -5.63 11.82 16.75
N ASN A 56 -4.41 12.36 16.86
CA ASN A 56 -4.06 13.24 17.98
C ASN A 56 -4.91 14.52 17.98
N ASN A 57 -5.31 15.02 16.81
CA ASN A 57 -6.22 16.16 16.70
C ASN A 57 -7.66 15.83 17.13
N ILE A 58 -8.09 14.56 17.05
CA ILE A 58 -9.39 14.10 17.58
C ILE A 58 -9.41 14.21 19.10
N GLU A 59 -8.37 13.69 19.77
CA GLU A 59 -8.31 13.67 21.23
C GLU A 59 -8.29 15.08 21.83
N LEU A 60 -7.71 16.07 21.13
CA LEU A 60 -7.45 17.40 21.68
C LEU A 60 -8.53 18.46 21.37
N LYS A 61 -9.38 18.31 20.33
CA LYS A 61 -10.15 19.46 19.78
C LYS A 61 -11.66 19.27 19.60
N LEU A 62 -12.24 18.12 19.94
CA LEU A 62 -13.65 17.83 19.63
C LEU A 62 -14.61 18.14 20.79
N THR A 63 -14.74 19.41 21.12
CA THR A 63 -15.71 19.90 22.12
C THR A 63 -16.99 20.49 21.51
N ASP A 64 -16.98 20.86 20.23
CA ASP A 64 -18.12 21.50 19.56
C ASP A 64 -18.43 20.94 18.14
N ARG A 65 -19.64 21.18 17.63
CA ARG A 65 -20.08 20.72 16.30
C ARG A 65 -19.21 21.24 15.16
N LYS A 66 -18.74 22.48 15.23
CA LYS A 66 -17.89 23.08 14.19
C LYS A 66 -16.54 22.38 14.10
N SER A 67 -15.94 22.00 15.24
CA SER A 67 -14.72 21.18 15.29
C SER A 67 -14.94 19.78 14.71
N VAL A 68 -16.09 19.16 14.97
CA VAL A 68 -16.45 17.84 14.40
C VAL A 68 -16.56 17.91 12.88
N ALA A 69 -17.24 18.92 12.33
CA ALA A 69 -17.37 19.09 10.88
C ALA A 69 -16.01 19.37 10.22
N HIS A 70 -15.15 20.18 10.84
CA HIS A 70 -13.80 20.43 10.35
C HIS A 70 -12.92 19.18 10.37
N PHE A 71 -13.00 18.41 11.46
CA PHE A 71 -12.33 17.12 11.58
C PHE A 71 -12.80 16.15 10.49
N MET A 72 -14.11 15.98 10.30
CA MET A 72 -14.67 15.11 9.26
C MET A 72 -14.14 15.47 7.88
N LYS A 73 -14.09 16.76 7.53
CA LYS A 73 -13.54 17.22 6.25
C LYS A 73 -12.06 16.83 6.08
N ASN A 74 -11.26 16.96 7.12
CA ASN A 74 -9.83 16.61 7.08
C ASN A 74 -9.65 15.09 7.01
N TYR A 75 -10.41 14.34 7.80
CA TYR A 75 -10.43 12.88 7.76
C TYR A 75 -10.83 12.35 6.37
N THR A 76 -11.90 12.86 5.76
CA THR A 76 -12.33 12.44 4.41
C THR A 76 -11.24 12.68 3.37
N ARG A 77 -10.47 13.78 3.47
CA ARG A 77 -9.34 14.04 2.58
C ARG A 77 -8.23 13.02 2.76
N ILE A 78 -7.85 12.72 4.00
CA ILE A 78 -6.81 11.74 4.33
C ILE A 78 -7.26 10.34 3.85
N HIS A 79 -8.48 9.94 4.18
CA HIS A 79 -9.05 8.66 3.76
C HIS A 79 -9.10 8.51 2.23
N THR A 80 -9.51 9.57 1.52
CA THR A 80 -9.50 9.58 0.04
C THR A 80 -8.07 9.42 -0.51
N LEU A 81 -7.09 10.07 0.13
CA LEU A 81 -5.70 9.97 -0.24
C LEU A 81 -5.16 8.55 -0.01
N VAL A 82 -5.45 7.94 1.14
CA VAL A 82 -5.13 6.54 1.45
C VAL A 82 -5.69 5.60 0.38
N HIS A 83 -6.98 5.75 0.06
CA HIS A 83 -7.64 4.90 -0.93
C HIS A 83 -7.05 5.08 -2.35
N LYS A 84 -6.70 6.31 -2.75
CA LYS A 84 -6.03 6.56 -4.02
C LYS A 84 -4.67 5.88 -4.09
N PHE A 85 -3.88 5.96 -3.01
CA PHE A 85 -2.60 5.29 -2.94
C PHE A 85 -2.73 3.77 -3.02
N GLU A 86 -3.65 3.18 -2.27
CA GLU A 86 -3.93 1.74 -2.34
C GLU A 86 -4.26 1.29 -3.77
N LYS A 87 -5.13 2.04 -4.46
CA LYS A 87 -5.49 1.76 -5.87
C LYS A 87 -4.29 1.90 -6.80
N SER A 88 -3.52 2.98 -6.69
CA SER A 88 -2.35 3.21 -7.54
C SER A 88 -1.28 2.14 -7.35
N PHE A 89 -1.12 1.62 -6.13
CA PHE A 89 -0.11 0.60 -5.83
C PHE A 89 -0.58 -0.84 -6.01
N SER A 90 -1.88 -1.09 -6.12
CA SER A 90 -2.41 -2.44 -6.32
C SER A 90 -1.82 -3.13 -7.55
N TRP A 91 -1.60 -2.38 -8.64
CA TRP A 91 -0.94 -2.88 -9.86
C TRP A 91 0.53 -3.24 -9.63
N GLN A 92 1.24 -2.43 -8.85
CA GLN A 92 2.63 -2.71 -8.49
C GLN A 92 2.73 -3.99 -7.65
N VAL A 93 1.84 -4.15 -6.67
CA VAL A 93 1.77 -5.37 -5.83
C VAL A 93 1.43 -6.58 -6.68
N LEU A 94 0.46 -6.47 -7.59
CA LEU A 94 0.12 -7.56 -8.52
C LEU A 94 1.32 -7.97 -9.37
N PHE A 95 2.04 -7.01 -9.93
CA PHE A 95 3.23 -7.28 -10.74
C PHE A 95 4.34 -7.97 -9.93
N LEU A 96 4.56 -7.54 -8.69
CA LEU A 96 5.48 -8.16 -7.74
C LEU A 96 5.10 -9.60 -7.43
N VAL A 97 3.81 -9.87 -7.17
CA VAL A 97 3.31 -11.22 -6.89
C VAL A 97 3.49 -12.15 -8.09
N ILE A 98 3.14 -11.68 -9.30
CA ILE A 98 3.33 -12.44 -10.53
C ILE A 98 4.82 -12.73 -10.77
N SER A 99 5.68 -11.73 -10.59
CA SER A 99 7.13 -11.89 -10.75
C SER A 99 7.69 -12.91 -9.76
N ASN A 100 7.31 -12.82 -8.48
CA ASN A 100 7.72 -13.78 -7.46
C ASN A 100 7.22 -15.20 -7.77
N PHE A 101 6.00 -15.34 -8.28
CA PHE A 101 5.47 -16.65 -8.70
C PHE A 101 6.28 -17.25 -9.86
N ILE A 102 6.64 -16.44 -10.86
CA ILE A 102 7.49 -16.87 -11.99
C ILE A 102 8.86 -17.32 -11.50
N GLU A 103 9.46 -16.64 -10.53
CA GLU A 103 10.77 -17.01 -9.95
C GLU A 103 10.70 -18.30 -9.10
N LEU A 104 9.60 -18.51 -8.38
CA LEU A 104 9.38 -19.71 -7.56
C LEU A 104 8.97 -20.93 -8.40
N PHE A 105 8.35 -20.73 -9.56
CA PHE A 105 7.84 -21.82 -10.39
C PHE A 105 8.93 -22.84 -10.81
N PRO A 106 10.14 -22.45 -11.25
CA PRO A 106 11.25 -23.37 -11.50
C PRO A 106 11.71 -24.15 -10.28
N LEU A 107 11.64 -23.55 -9.08
CA LEU A 107 11.99 -24.23 -7.83
C LEU A 107 10.94 -25.29 -7.48
N PHE A 108 9.66 -24.98 -7.68
CA PHE A 108 8.57 -25.95 -7.52
C PHE A 108 8.60 -27.04 -8.58
N SER A 109 8.93 -26.71 -9.83
CA SER A 109 8.97 -27.70 -10.91
C SER A 109 10.07 -28.74 -10.66
N GLU A 110 11.21 -28.33 -10.09
CA GLU A 110 12.25 -29.25 -9.64
C GLU A 110 11.75 -30.18 -8.53
N PHE A 111 11.05 -29.65 -7.52
CA PHE A 111 10.46 -30.46 -6.45
C PHE A 111 9.46 -31.50 -6.99
N LEU A 112 8.77 -31.16 -8.08
CA LEU A 112 7.84 -32.05 -8.79
C LEU A 112 8.52 -33.02 -9.78
N GLY A 113 9.86 -33.00 -9.88
CA GLY A 113 10.63 -33.90 -10.72
C GLY A 113 10.80 -33.45 -12.17
N PHE A 114 10.44 -32.21 -12.52
CA PHE A 114 10.75 -31.63 -13.83
C PHE A 114 12.22 -31.17 -13.83
N ASN A 115 13.09 -31.92 -14.52
CA ASN A 115 14.53 -31.69 -14.56
C ASN A 115 14.90 -30.35 -15.23
N VAL A 116 15.26 -29.33 -14.43
CA VAL A 116 15.94 -28.11 -14.90
C VAL A 116 17.38 -28.12 -14.36
N SER A 117 18.34 -28.50 -15.21
CA SER A 117 19.65 -29.04 -14.81
C SER A 117 20.79 -28.03 -14.66
N GLN A 118 20.57 -26.83 -14.10
CA GLN A 118 21.65 -25.85 -13.89
C GLN A 118 21.72 -25.30 -12.46
N HIS A 119 22.73 -25.72 -11.69
CA HIS A 119 22.94 -25.30 -10.29
C HIS A 119 23.14 -23.79 -10.12
N VAL A 120 23.84 -23.13 -11.05
CA VAL A 120 24.07 -21.67 -11.00
C VAL A 120 22.75 -20.90 -11.15
N TYR A 121 21.88 -21.35 -12.06
CA TYR A 121 20.54 -20.79 -12.26
C TYR A 121 19.66 -20.95 -11.01
N LYS A 122 19.80 -22.07 -10.28
CA LYS A 122 19.07 -22.30 -9.01
C LYS A 122 19.46 -21.32 -7.91
N ILE A 123 20.77 -21.12 -7.69
CA ILE A 123 21.27 -20.18 -6.68
C ILE A 123 20.75 -18.76 -6.99
N GLU A 124 20.82 -18.36 -8.26
CA GLU A 124 20.33 -17.07 -8.71
C GLU A 124 18.81 -16.91 -8.47
N MET A 125 18.01 -17.92 -8.81
CA MET A 125 16.56 -17.91 -8.57
C MET A 125 16.21 -17.87 -7.08
N ILE A 126 16.94 -18.59 -6.22
CA ILE A 126 16.75 -18.54 -4.78
C ILE A 126 17.04 -17.14 -4.25
N THR A 127 18.12 -16.50 -4.68
CA THR A 127 18.46 -15.14 -4.23
C THR A 127 17.43 -14.10 -4.70
N SER A 128 16.96 -14.19 -5.96
CA SER A 128 15.96 -13.28 -6.51
C SER A 128 14.61 -13.44 -5.82
N SER A 129 14.12 -14.68 -5.71
CA SER A 129 12.85 -14.99 -5.04
C SER A 129 12.85 -14.61 -3.56
N SER A 130 13.98 -14.75 -2.87
CA SER A 130 14.13 -14.30 -1.48
C SER A 130 13.97 -12.79 -1.37
N LEU A 131 14.61 -12.02 -2.26
CA LEU A 131 14.51 -10.57 -2.28
C LEU A 131 13.09 -10.10 -2.67
N SER A 132 12.48 -10.75 -3.65
CA SER A 132 11.09 -10.53 -4.06
C SER A 132 10.12 -10.80 -2.92
N SER A 133 10.32 -11.90 -2.21
CA SER A 133 9.49 -12.28 -1.06
C SER A 133 9.64 -11.31 0.11
N LEU A 134 10.87 -10.91 0.46
CA LEU A 134 11.12 -9.88 1.49
C LEU A 134 10.45 -8.55 1.15
N SER A 135 10.47 -8.17 -0.13
CA SER A 135 9.82 -6.96 -0.62
C SER A 135 8.30 -7.04 -0.45
N LEU A 136 7.70 -8.17 -0.83
CA LEU A 136 6.27 -8.43 -0.63
C LEU A 136 5.88 -8.42 0.85
N PHE A 137 6.64 -9.09 1.71
CA PHE A 137 6.39 -9.07 3.16
C PHE A 137 6.43 -7.66 3.73
N SER A 138 7.41 -6.86 3.33
CA SER A 138 7.52 -5.46 3.75
C SER A 138 6.27 -4.67 3.36
N ILE A 139 5.85 -4.77 2.10
CA ILE A 139 4.63 -4.12 1.60
C ILE A 139 3.41 -4.53 2.43
N VAL A 140 3.22 -5.84 2.68
CA VAL A 140 2.07 -6.35 3.44
C VAL A 140 2.07 -5.82 4.87
N ILE A 141 3.21 -5.81 5.55
CA ILE A 141 3.32 -5.30 6.93
C ILE A 141 2.95 -3.82 6.99
N PHE A 142 3.53 -2.99 6.12
CA PHE A 142 3.27 -1.55 6.12
C PHE A 142 1.84 -1.23 5.68
N ALA A 143 1.29 -1.94 4.70
CA ALA A 143 -0.10 -1.82 4.29
C ALA A 143 -1.05 -2.16 5.44
N SER A 144 -0.82 -3.29 6.11
CA SER A 144 -1.60 -3.72 7.27
C SER A 144 -1.51 -2.72 8.42
N GLN A 145 -0.35 -2.09 8.63
CA GLN A 145 -0.18 -1.07 9.65
C GLN A 145 -1.02 0.18 9.33
N VAL A 146 -0.95 0.70 8.10
CA VAL A 146 -1.75 1.85 7.66
C VAL A 146 -3.25 1.57 7.78
N ASP A 147 -3.68 0.40 7.33
CA ASP A 147 -5.09 -0.04 7.38
C ASP A 147 -5.58 -0.23 8.84
N SER A 148 -4.75 -0.79 9.73
CA SER A 148 -5.09 -0.87 11.16
C SER A 148 -5.29 0.52 11.78
N GLN A 149 -4.40 1.46 11.49
CA GLN A 149 -4.48 2.82 12.04
C GLN A 149 -5.67 3.60 11.47
N ASP A 150 -5.97 3.44 10.18
CA ASP A 150 -7.14 4.06 9.57
C ASP A 150 -8.44 3.50 10.18
N ARG A 151 -8.52 2.18 10.42
CA ARG A 151 -9.66 1.57 11.13
C ARG A 151 -9.84 2.10 12.54
N ASP A 152 -8.76 2.23 13.30
CA ASP A 152 -8.83 2.74 14.67
C ASP A 152 -9.24 4.22 14.69
N LEU A 153 -8.75 5.01 13.72
CA LEU A 153 -9.16 6.40 13.53
C LEU A 153 -10.66 6.51 13.21
N ARG A 154 -11.20 5.63 12.35
CA ARG A 154 -12.64 5.56 12.06
C ARG A 154 -13.45 5.28 13.31
N ARG A 155 -13.04 4.28 14.09
CA ARG A 155 -13.73 3.91 15.34
C ARG A 155 -13.74 5.06 16.34
N ALA A 156 -12.59 5.72 16.53
CA ALA A 156 -12.48 6.88 17.41
C ALA A 156 -13.38 8.05 16.92
N GLY A 157 -13.39 8.31 15.61
CA GLY A 157 -14.24 9.33 15.00
C GLY A 157 -15.74 9.07 15.20
N VAL A 158 -16.19 7.82 15.06
CA VAL A 158 -17.60 7.42 15.30
C VAL A 158 -17.99 7.64 16.76
N LEU A 159 -17.17 7.16 17.69
CA LEU A 159 -17.44 7.30 19.12
C LEU A 159 -17.54 8.78 19.55
N GLN A 160 -16.63 9.61 19.03
CA GLN A 160 -16.63 11.05 19.25
C GLN A 160 -17.88 11.72 18.67
N PHE A 161 -18.29 11.34 17.46
CA PHE A 161 -19.50 11.85 16.83
C PHE A 161 -20.76 11.49 17.64
N GLU A 162 -20.86 10.24 18.11
CA GLU A 162 -21.95 9.82 18.99
C GLU A 162 -21.97 10.57 20.32
N CYS A 163 -20.80 10.82 20.92
CA CYS A 163 -20.69 11.56 22.17
C CYS A 163 -21.18 13.02 21.99
N VAL A 164 -20.77 13.71 20.93
CA VAL A 164 -21.27 15.06 20.62
C VAL A 164 -22.75 15.05 20.28
N ARG A 165 -23.25 14.03 19.57
CA ARG A 165 -24.68 13.86 19.28
C ARG A 165 -25.49 13.69 20.57
N ARG A 166 -25.05 12.84 21.50
CA ARG A 166 -25.70 12.67 22.81
C ARG A 166 -25.64 13.96 23.63
N ASN A 167 -24.49 14.62 23.72
CA ASN A 167 -24.37 15.88 24.48
C ASN A 167 -25.24 16.99 23.89
N THR A 168 -25.36 17.07 22.57
CA THR A 168 -26.26 18.05 21.92
C THR A 168 -27.73 17.67 22.04
N SER A 169 -28.09 16.38 22.06
CA SER A 169 -29.47 15.94 22.34
C SER A 169 -29.84 16.15 23.81
N TRP A 170 -28.92 15.92 24.76
CA TRP A 170 -29.12 16.27 26.17
C TRP A 170 -29.29 17.77 26.34
N ARG A 171 -28.42 18.60 25.76
CA ARG A 171 -28.60 20.07 25.78
C ARG A 171 -29.90 20.52 25.11
N ARG A 172 -30.37 19.81 24.08
CA ARG A 172 -31.68 20.09 23.46
C ARG A 172 -32.84 19.59 24.30
N ALA A 173 -32.74 18.46 24.99
CA ALA A 173 -33.75 18.00 25.94
C ALA A 173 -33.83 18.96 27.15
N SER A 174 -32.68 19.43 27.65
CA SER A 174 -32.61 20.46 28.69
C SER A 174 -33.08 21.84 28.22
N ARG A 175 -32.92 22.17 26.92
CA ARG A 175 -33.50 23.39 26.32
C ARG A 175 -34.95 23.25 25.89
N GLN A 176 -35.44 22.05 25.61
CA GLN A 176 -36.86 21.80 25.30
C GLN A 176 -37.75 21.82 26.56
N VAL A 177 -37.15 21.83 27.76
CA VAL A 177 -37.80 22.32 28.97
C VAL A 177 -38.01 23.85 28.92
N HIS A 178 -37.41 24.56 27.94
CA HIS A 178 -37.49 26.01 27.86
C HIS A 178 -37.86 26.65 26.53
N GLU A 179 -37.76 26.00 25.36
CA GLU A 179 -38.28 26.61 24.12
C GLU A 179 -38.35 25.64 22.94
N ILE A 180 -39.37 25.92 22.12
CA ILE A 180 -39.86 25.19 20.95
C ILE A 180 -38.98 25.48 19.71
N GLU A 181 -38.94 24.49 18.81
CA GLU A 181 -38.62 24.56 17.37
C GLU A 181 -37.16 24.74 16.86
N GLY A 182 -36.93 24.16 15.67
CA GLY A 182 -35.83 24.54 14.77
C GLY A 182 -34.96 23.40 14.24
N SER A 183 -35.43 22.71 13.20
CA SER A 183 -34.77 21.62 12.48
C SER A 183 -33.61 22.08 11.58
N SER A 184 -32.50 21.31 11.54
CA SER A 184 -31.81 20.93 10.28
C SER A 184 -30.73 19.86 10.54
N TYR A 185 -30.91 18.67 9.98
CA TYR A 185 -29.96 17.55 10.01
C TYR A 185 -30.10 16.74 8.72
N SER A 186 -29.31 17.04 7.69
CA SER A 186 -29.21 16.17 6.51
C SER A 186 -27.78 15.71 6.17
N GLU A 187 -26.74 16.24 6.82
CA GLU A 187 -25.36 15.98 6.36
C GLU A 187 -24.64 14.79 7.03
N CYS A 188 -25.19 14.20 8.10
CA CYS A 188 -24.49 13.15 8.86
C CYS A 188 -24.90 11.70 8.49
N MET A 189 -25.78 11.51 7.51
CA MET A 189 -26.35 10.19 7.23
C MET A 189 -25.45 9.27 6.40
N TRP A 190 -24.38 9.78 5.81
CA TRP A 190 -23.45 8.97 4.99
C TRP A 190 -22.55 8.03 5.80
N PHE A 191 -22.45 8.19 7.12
CA PHE A 191 -21.54 7.39 7.94
C PHE A 191 -22.15 6.07 8.46
N VAL A 192 -23.47 5.90 8.39
CA VAL A 192 -24.15 4.70 8.94
C VAL A 192 -24.40 3.63 7.86
N SER A 193 -24.36 4.00 6.57
CA SER A 193 -24.80 3.11 5.48
C SER A 193 -23.68 2.32 4.80
N VAL A 194 -22.46 2.29 5.34
CA VAL A 194 -21.38 1.45 4.84
C VAL A 194 -20.94 0.52 5.96
N GLN A 195 -21.78 -0.47 6.23
CA GLN A 195 -21.48 -1.63 7.07
C GLN A 195 -21.63 -2.88 6.21
#